data_AF-A0AAV5M1G9-F1
#
_entry.id   AF-A0AAV5M1G9-F1
#
_cell.length_a   1.000
_cell.length_b   1.000
_cell.length_c   1.000
_cell.angle_alpha   90.00
_cell.angle_beta   90.00
_cell.angle_gamma   90.00
#
_symmetry.space_group_name_H-M   'P 1'
#
loop_
_entity.id
_entity.type
_entity.pdbx_description
1 polymer ?
#
loop_
_entity_poly.entity_id
_entity_poly.type
_entity_poly.pdbx_seq_one_letter_code
_entity_poly.pdbx_strand_id
1 'polypeptide(L)'
;MQEVEGLVGQYHKDAKNNNGETAYQVFAREHKGLLKEAEDWMKGLANSYIIVGALIITIMFAAAFTLPGGNNQNEGSPMLYIISDAISLFAATASVLIFLGFLTARYNMEDFHKSIPNKLMGGLSTLFISLAAMMVAFCSAIFLMLEDRSWIIIPSVLLAGVPVSLFAWLQFPLLVEICVLTYRSPIFKEKTSLASKIKALFCWKEKIE
;
A
#
# COMPACT_ATOMS: atom_id res chain seq x y z
N MET A 1 -15.65 11.14 5.86
CA MET A 1 -16.55 10.01 6.24
C MET A 1 -16.69 9.83 7.75
N GLN A 2 -15.62 9.93 8.54
CA GLN A 2 -15.72 9.86 10.01
C GLN A 2 -16.13 11.16 10.72
N GLU A 3 -16.18 12.29 9.99
CA GLU A 3 -16.71 13.56 10.48
C GLU A 3 -18.22 13.47 10.79
N VAL A 4 -18.98 12.70 10.03
CA VAL A 4 -20.41 12.46 10.30
C VAL A 4 -20.58 11.63 11.58
N GLU A 5 -19.73 10.62 11.80
CA GLU A 5 -19.63 9.88 13.07
C GLU A 5 -18.96 10.66 14.21
N GLY A 6 -18.39 11.83 13.91
CA GLY A 6 -17.84 12.77 14.87
C GLY A 6 -18.88 13.75 15.38
N LEU A 7 -19.76 14.19 14.48
CA LEU A 7 -20.90 15.07 14.75
C LEU A 7 -22.04 14.34 15.46
N VAL A 8 -22.27 13.07 15.09
CA VAL A 8 -23.20 12.18 15.77
C VAL A 8 -22.47 11.65 17.02
N GLY A 9 -22.83 12.16 18.20
CA GLY A 9 -22.24 11.72 19.47
C GLY A 9 -22.24 10.18 19.60
N GLN A 10 -21.30 9.63 20.37
CA GLN A 10 -21.11 8.16 20.53
C GLN A 10 -22.40 7.39 20.88
N TYR A 11 -23.38 8.05 21.49
CA TYR A 11 -24.70 7.52 21.84
C TYR A 11 -25.67 7.35 20.66
N HIS A 12 -25.38 7.91 19.48
CA HIS A 12 -26.26 7.91 18.31
C HIS A 12 -25.70 7.14 17.11
N LYS A 13 -24.59 6.40 17.28
CA LYS A 13 -24.03 5.56 16.19
C LYS A 13 -25.02 4.52 15.66
N ASP A 14 -25.82 3.97 16.56
CA ASP A 14 -26.88 3.02 16.25
C ASP A 14 -28.28 3.66 16.23
N ALA A 15 -28.36 4.99 16.40
CA ALA A 15 -29.62 5.71 16.31
C ALA A 15 -30.09 5.68 14.86
N LYS A 16 -31.23 5.05 14.66
CA LYS A 16 -31.89 4.92 13.38
C LYS A 16 -32.84 6.10 13.17
N ASN A 17 -32.89 6.65 11.96
CA ASN A 17 -33.91 7.62 11.60
C ASN A 17 -35.30 6.93 11.57
N ASN A 18 -36.37 7.68 11.28
CA ASN A 18 -37.72 7.14 11.16
C ASN A 18 -37.88 6.04 10.08
N ASN A 19 -36.90 5.91 9.18
CA ASN A 19 -36.85 4.87 8.14
C ASN A 19 -36.01 3.65 8.58
N GLY A 20 -35.49 3.61 9.81
CA GLY A 20 -34.65 2.52 10.29
C GLY A 20 -33.18 2.61 9.86
N GLU A 21 -32.76 3.72 9.25
CA GLU A 21 -31.41 3.88 8.69
C GLU A 21 -30.44 4.53 9.68
N THR A 22 -29.21 4.03 9.77
CA THR A 22 -28.16 4.70 10.55
C THR A 22 -27.60 5.91 9.82
N ALA A 23 -26.95 6.83 10.55
CA ALA A 23 -26.32 8.01 9.96
C ALA A 23 -25.30 7.66 8.84
N TYR A 24 -24.64 6.50 8.97
CA TYR A 24 -23.77 5.94 7.92
C TYR A 24 -24.53 5.57 6.66
N GLN A 25 -25.66 4.87 6.78
CA GLN A 25 -26.48 4.46 5.64
C GLN A 25 -27.04 5.67 4.88
N VAL A 26 -27.47 6.71 5.61
CA VAL A 26 -27.93 7.97 5.00
C VAL A 26 -26.79 8.66 4.26
N PHE A 27 -25.61 8.78 4.87
CA PHE A 27 -24.46 9.40 4.21
C PHE A 27 -23.99 8.62 2.97
N ALA A 28 -23.93 7.29 3.07
CA ALA A 28 -23.55 6.41 1.96
C ALA A 28 -24.57 6.45 0.82
N ARG A 29 -25.87 6.60 1.13
CA ARG A 29 -26.93 6.78 0.14
C ARG A 29 -26.80 8.10 -0.60
N GLU A 30 -26.59 9.20 0.13
CA GLU A 30 -26.43 10.55 -0.45
C GLU A 30 -25.13 10.67 -1.27
N HIS A 31 -24.05 9.99 -0.88
CA HIS A 31 -22.74 10.07 -1.55
C HIS A 31 -22.41 8.81 -2.39
N LYS A 32 -23.43 8.04 -2.78
CA LYS A 32 -23.28 6.78 -3.52
C LYS A 32 -22.54 6.96 -4.85
N GLY A 33 -22.72 8.10 -5.51
CA GLY A 33 -22.02 8.45 -6.77
C GLY A 33 -20.51 8.53 -6.58
N LEU A 34 -20.05 9.29 -5.57
CA LEU A 34 -18.63 9.47 -5.26
C LEU A 34 -17.97 8.17 -4.79
N LEU A 35 -18.70 7.34 -4.03
CA LEU A 35 -18.21 6.02 -3.62
C LEU A 35 -17.98 5.09 -4.82
N LYS A 36 -18.88 5.12 -5.79
CA LYS A 36 -18.76 4.32 -7.02
C LYS A 36 -17.60 4.81 -7.88
N GLU A 37 -17.42 6.13 -8.01
CA GLU A 37 -16.31 6.71 -8.75
C GLU A 37 -14.95 6.36 -8.12
N ALA A 38 -14.85 6.41 -6.79
CA ALA A 38 -13.66 5.98 -6.06
C ALA A 38 -13.38 4.48 -6.22
N GLU A 39 -14.43 3.64 -6.22
CA GLU A 39 -14.32 2.19 -6.48
C GLU A 39 -13.78 1.91 -7.89
N ASP A 40 -14.35 2.56 -8.90
CA ASP A 40 -13.95 2.40 -10.30
C ASP A 40 -12.51 2.89 -10.53
N TRP A 41 -12.14 4.02 -9.90
CA TRP A 41 -10.76 4.51 -9.91
C TRP A 41 -9.77 3.51 -9.27
N MET A 42 -10.10 2.95 -8.11
CA MET A 42 -9.27 1.94 -7.46
C MET A 42 -9.14 0.65 -8.28
N LYS A 43 -10.21 0.21 -8.98
CA LYS A 43 -10.14 -0.93 -9.90
C LYS A 43 -9.24 -0.63 -11.10
N GLY A 44 -9.33 0.57 -11.68
CA GLY A 44 -8.43 1.01 -12.74
C GLY A 44 -6.96 0.99 -12.31
N LEU A 45 -6.67 1.46 -11.10
CA LEU A 45 -5.34 1.38 -10.50
C LEU A 45 -4.88 -0.07 -10.30
N ALA A 46 -5.71 -0.92 -9.66
CA ALA A 46 -5.37 -2.32 -9.41
C ALA A 46 -5.07 -3.08 -10.71
N ASN A 47 -5.84 -2.84 -11.78
CA ASN A 47 -5.58 -3.46 -13.08
C ASN A 47 -4.24 -3.01 -13.68
N SER A 48 -3.92 -1.71 -13.56
CA SER A 48 -2.62 -1.18 -13.99
C SER A 48 -1.46 -1.84 -13.23
N TYR A 49 -1.59 -2.01 -11.91
CA TYR A 49 -0.58 -2.69 -11.09
C TYR A 49 -0.45 -4.18 -11.38
N ILE A 50 -1.55 -4.88 -11.72
CA ILE A 50 -1.49 -6.27 -12.19
C ILE A 50 -0.66 -6.37 -13.47
N ILE A 51 -0.86 -5.47 -14.42
CA ILE A 51 -0.08 -5.44 -15.68
C ILE A 51 1.40 -5.23 -15.37
N VAL A 52 1.74 -4.27 -14.51
CA VAL A 52 3.13 -4.03 -14.08
C VAL A 52 3.71 -5.26 -13.38
N GLY A 53 2.97 -5.89 -12.46
CA GLY A 53 3.40 -7.10 -11.77
C GLY A 53 3.62 -8.27 -12.72
N ALA A 54 2.73 -8.49 -13.69
CA ALA A 54 2.87 -9.52 -14.72
C ALA A 54 4.10 -9.28 -15.62
N LEU A 55 4.40 -8.02 -15.91
CA LEU A 55 5.61 -7.64 -16.64
C LEU A 55 6.87 -7.99 -15.84
N ILE A 56 6.92 -7.66 -14.55
CA ILE A 56 8.05 -8.01 -13.67
C ILE A 56 8.23 -9.53 -13.62
N ILE A 57 7.14 -10.29 -13.44
CA ILE A 57 7.19 -11.77 -13.42
C ILE A 57 7.82 -12.29 -14.70
N THR A 58 7.40 -11.76 -15.85
CA THR A 58 7.89 -12.22 -17.17
C THR A 58 9.38 -11.92 -17.34
N ILE A 59 9.82 -10.71 -16.99
CA ILE A 59 11.22 -10.29 -17.13
C ILE A 59 12.12 -11.10 -16.19
N MET A 60 11.74 -11.24 -14.92
CA MET A 60 12.51 -11.99 -13.93
C MET A 60 12.52 -13.50 -14.23
N PHE A 61 11.43 -14.07 -14.73
CA PHE A 61 11.41 -15.47 -15.14
C PHE A 61 12.41 -15.73 -16.28
N ALA A 62 12.52 -14.83 -17.26
CA ALA A 62 13.54 -14.93 -18.29
C ALA A 62 14.96 -14.71 -17.71
N ALA A 63 15.10 -13.79 -16.75
CA ALA A 63 16.35 -13.51 -16.04
C ALA A 63 16.86 -14.75 -15.26
N ALA A 64 15.97 -15.49 -14.61
CA ALA A 64 16.28 -16.70 -13.84
C ALA A 64 17.07 -17.75 -14.65
N PHE A 65 16.74 -17.89 -15.94
CA PHE A 65 17.40 -18.86 -16.83
C PHE A 65 18.61 -18.27 -17.57
N THR A 66 18.79 -16.95 -17.53
CA THR A 66 19.93 -16.27 -18.13
C THR A 66 20.94 -15.94 -17.04
N LEU A 67 21.71 -16.95 -16.61
CA LEU A 67 22.78 -16.79 -15.62
C LEU A 67 23.86 -15.84 -16.18
N PRO A 68 24.01 -14.63 -15.61
CA PRO A 68 25.01 -13.67 -16.03
C PRO A 68 26.30 -13.98 -15.25
N GLY A 69 27.21 -14.75 -15.82
CA GLY A 69 28.53 -15.02 -15.22
C GLY A 69 28.91 -16.49 -15.27
N GLY A 70 30.06 -16.79 -15.91
CA GLY A 70 30.62 -18.13 -15.99
C GLY A 70 31.08 -18.67 -14.62
N ASN A 71 31.35 -19.97 -14.57
CA ASN A 71 31.69 -20.77 -13.37
C ASN A 71 33.05 -20.43 -12.71
N ASN A 72 33.45 -19.16 -12.65
CA ASN A 72 34.67 -18.76 -11.99
C ASN A 72 34.42 -18.75 -10.47
N GLN A 73 34.93 -19.77 -9.79
CA GLN A 73 34.67 -20.06 -8.37
C GLN A 73 35.23 -19.03 -7.38
N ASN A 74 35.87 -17.95 -7.84
CA ASN A 74 36.74 -17.16 -6.98
C ASN A 74 36.18 -15.81 -6.51
N GLU A 75 35.26 -15.11 -7.20
CA GLU A 75 34.97 -13.72 -6.77
C GLU A 75 33.50 -13.24 -6.78
N GLY A 76 32.52 -14.08 -7.14
CA GLY A 76 31.11 -13.72 -6.97
C GLY A 76 30.18 -14.91 -7.03
N SER A 77 29.68 -15.38 -5.89
CA SER A 77 28.69 -16.46 -5.90
C SER A 77 27.39 -15.95 -6.54
N PRO A 78 26.87 -16.60 -7.60
CA PRO A 78 25.59 -16.23 -8.24
C PRO A 78 24.38 -16.43 -7.32
N MET A 79 24.60 -16.90 -6.08
CA MET A 79 23.56 -17.15 -5.10
C MET A 79 22.76 -15.89 -4.75
N LEU A 80 23.38 -14.72 -4.70
CA LEU A 80 22.67 -13.46 -4.50
C LEU A 80 21.73 -13.12 -5.66
N TYR A 81 22.18 -13.32 -6.91
CA TYR A 81 21.36 -13.15 -8.10
C TYR A 81 20.14 -14.08 -8.07
N ILE A 82 20.37 -15.37 -7.83
CA ILE A 82 19.31 -16.40 -7.80
C ILE A 82 18.31 -16.14 -6.68
N ILE A 83 18.77 -15.81 -5.47
CA ILE A 83 17.90 -15.52 -4.32
C ILE A 83 17.08 -14.26 -4.57
N SER A 84 17.69 -13.17 -5.05
CA SER A 84 16.98 -11.93 -5.33
C SER A 84 15.95 -12.08 -6.45
N ASP A 85 16.28 -12.81 -7.52
CA ASP A 85 15.35 -13.12 -8.60
C ASP A 85 14.13 -13.92 -8.10
N ALA A 86 14.37 -14.98 -7.30
CA ALA A 86 13.29 -15.76 -6.71
C ALA A 86 12.38 -14.95 -5.78
N ILE A 87 12.96 -14.08 -4.95
CA ILE A 87 12.19 -13.15 -4.09
C ILE A 87 11.37 -12.19 -4.95
N SER A 88 11.95 -11.65 -6.01
CA SER A 88 11.27 -10.74 -6.93
C SER A 88 10.05 -11.41 -7.59
N LEU A 89 10.23 -12.63 -8.10
CA LEU A 89 9.17 -13.44 -8.72
C LEU A 89 8.04 -13.79 -7.76
N PHE A 90 8.39 -14.27 -6.57
CA PHE A 90 7.41 -14.63 -5.56
C PHE A 90 6.62 -13.41 -5.08
N ALA A 91 7.31 -12.29 -4.81
CA ALA A 91 6.68 -11.05 -4.37
C ALA A 91 5.78 -10.44 -5.46
N ALA A 92 6.20 -10.44 -6.73
CA ALA A 92 5.37 -9.97 -7.84
C ALA A 92 4.12 -10.84 -8.02
N THR A 93 4.29 -12.16 -7.99
CA THR A 93 3.18 -13.12 -8.12
C THR A 93 2.17 -12.96 -6.99
N ALA A 94 2.65 -12.87 -5.74
CA ALA A 94 1.80 -12.61 -4.59
C ALA A 94 1.03 -11.29 -4.72
N SER A 95 1.69 -10.22 -5.17
CA SER A 95 1.04 -8.94 -5.39
C SER A 95 -0.05 -9.00 -6.47
N VAL A 96 0.24 -9.61 -7.62
CA VAL A 96 -0.73 -9.82 -8.71
C VAL A 96 -1.94 -10.59 -8.20
N LEU A 97 -1.74 -11.66 -7.42
CA LEU A 97 -2.83 -12.43 -6.82
C LEU A 97 -3.67 -11.61 -5.84
N ILE A 98 -3.05 -10.74 -5.04
CA ILE A 98 -3.76 -9.85 -4.11
C ILE A 98 -4.62 -8.85 -4.88
N PHE A 99 -4.06 -8.20 -5.91
CA PHE A 99 -4.82 -7.25 -6.75
C PHE A 99 -5.91 -7.95 -7.57
N LEU A 100 -5.63 -9.13 -8.10
CA LEU A 100 -6.62 -9.92 -8.84
C LEU A 100 -7.75 -10.37 -7.91
N GLY A 101 -7.43 -10.78 -6.69
CA GLY A 101 -8.40 -11.09 -5.65
C GLY A 101 -9.25 -9.88 -5.26
N PHE A 102 -8.66 -8.68 -5.25
CA PHE A 102 -9.39 -7.43 -5.07
C PHE A 102 -10.35 -7.13 -6.24
N LEU A 103 -9.91 -7.26 -7.50
CA LEU A 103 -10.74 -7.02 -8.69
C LEU A 103 -11.87 -8.05 -8.83
N THR A 104 -11.63 -9.30 -8.45
CA THR A 104 -12.58 -10.41 -8.63
C THR A 104 -13.58 -10.51 -7.49
N ALA A 105 -13.23 -10.02 -6.29
CA ALA A 105 -14.15 -10.00 -5.16
C ALA A 105 -15.32 -9.04 -5.44
N ARG A 106 -16.54 -9.58 -5.60
CA ARG A 106 -17.76 -8.78 -5.55
C ARG A 106 -17.94 -8.27 -4.12
N TYR A 107 -17.47 -7.07 -3.86
CA TYR A 107 -17.60 -6.44 -2.55
C TYR A 107 -19.07 -6.04 -2.30
N ASN A 108 -19.68 -6.61 -1.26
CA ASN A 108 -20.89 -6.06 -0.67
C ASN A 108 -20.53 -4.72 -0.01
N MET A 109 -21.33 -3.68 -0.25
CA MET A 109 -21.09 -2.30 0.21
C MET A 109 -20.93 -2.13 1.74
N GLU A 110 -21.26 -3.16 2.54
CA GLU A 110 -21.27 -3.09 4.00
C GLU A 110 -19.88 -3.26 4.66
N ASP A 111 -18.94 -3.99 4.02
CA ASP A 111 -17.56 -4.19 4.53
C ASP A 111 -16.49 -3.33 3.80
N PHE A 112 -16.95 -2.47 2.91
CA PHE A 112 -16.16 -1.71 1.94
C PHE A 112 -15.16 -0.75 2.59
N HIS A 113 -15.52 -0.13 3.71
CA HIS A 113 -14.78 1.03 4.25
C HIS A 113 -13.43 0.67 4.91
N LYS A 114 -13.22 -0.57 5.38
CA LYS A 114 -12.00 -0.95 6.12
C LYS A 114 -11.12 -1.96 5.40
N SER A 115 -11.73 -2.92 4.71
CA SER A 115 -10.99 -4.08 4.19
C SER A 115 -10.39 -3.83 2.80
N ILE A 116 -10.94 -2.87 2.05
CA ILE A 116 -10.45 -2.47 0.71
C ILE A 116 -9.10 -1.75 0.77
N PRO A 117 -8.94 -0.63 1.50
CA PRO A 117 -7.65 0.06 1.58
C PRO A 117 -6.53 -0.85 2.12
N ASN A 118 -6.85 -1.76 3.05
CA ASN A 118 -5.90 -2.72 3.59
C ASN A 118 -5.40 -3.74 2.55
N LYS A 119 -6.29 -4.32 1.74
CA LYS A 119 -5.89 -5.25 0.67
C LYS A 119 -5.08 -4.55 -0.42
N LEU A 120 -5.47 -3.34 -0.78
CA LEU A 120 -4.72 -2.49 -1.71
C LEU A 120 -3.30 -2.19 -1.19
N MET A 121 -3.19 -1.85 0.10
CA MET A 121 -1.90 -1.58 0.73
C MET A 121 -0.99 -2.82 0.76
N GLY A 122 -1.53 -4.01 1.03
CA GLY A 122 -0.78 -5.27 0.98
C GLY A 122 -0.29 -5.64 -0.43
N GLY A 123 -1.10 -5.36 -1.46
CA GLY A 123 -0.68 -5.52 -2.86
C GLY A 123 0.44 -4.54 -3.22
N LEU A 124 0.28 -3.26 -2.90
CA LEU A 124 1.28 -2.22 -3.21
C LEU A 124 2.62 -2.45 -2.49
N SER A 125 2.61 -2.93 -1.25
CA SER A 125 3.84 -3.19 -0.49
C SER A 125 4.62 -4.38 -1.07
N THR A 126 3.94 -5.46 -1.42
CA THR A 126 4.57 -6.64 -2.05
C THR A 126 5.11 -6.32 -3.44
N LEU A 127 4.44 -5.47 -4.21
CA LEU A 127 4.97 -4.96 -5.49
C LEU A 127 6.24 -4.11 -5.31
N PHE A 128 6.29 -3.27 -4.28
CA PHE A 128 7.49 -2.48 -3.97
C PHE A 128 8.68 -3.37 -3.61
N ILE A 129 8.45 -4.39 -2.78
CA ILE A 129 9.48 -5.37 -2.42
C ILE A 129 9.99 -6.10 -3.67
N SER A 130 9.09 -6.47 -4.59
CA SER A 130 9.46 -7.08 -5.87
C SER A 130 10.34 -6.15 -6.72
N LEU A 131 9.95 -4.88 -6.88
CA LEU A 131 10.74 -3.90 -7.65
C LEU A 131 12.13 -3.69 -7.04
N ALA A 132 12.22 -3.63 -5.71
CA ALA A 132 13.50 -3.51 -5.01
C ALA A 132 14.37 -4.76 -5.23
N ALA A 133 13.79 -5.97 -5.10
CA ALA A 133 14.48 -7.23 -5.34
C ALA A 133 14.97 -7.36 -6.79
N MET A 134 14.16 -6.94 -7.77
CA MET A 134 14.54 -6.85 -9.18
C MET A 134 15.79 -5.98 -9.39
N MET A 135 15.86 -4.81 -8.76
CA MET A 135 17.03 -3.93 -8.88
C MET A 135 18.27 -4.51 -8.19
N VAL A 136 18.11 -5.22 -7.07
CA VAL A 136 19.22 -5.95 -6.44
C VAL A 136 19.72 -7.07 -7.36
N ALA A 137 18.82 -7.83 -8.00
CA ALA A 137 19.19 -8.84 -8.97
C ALA A 137 19.94 -8.23 -10.17
N PHE A 138 19.48 -7.09 -10.67
CA PHE A 138 20.17 -6.36 -11.74
C PHE A 138 21.57 -5.88 -11.34
N CYS A 139 21.73 -5.30 -10.15
CA CYS A 139 23.03 -4.90 -9.61
C CYS A 139 23.98 -6.10 -9.44
N SER A 140 23.46 -7.22 -8.93
CA SER A 140 24.20 -8.48 -8.79
C SER A 140 24.66 -9.00 -10.15
N ALA A 141 23.78 -9.00 -11.15
CA ALA A 141 24.10 -9.43 -12.52
C ALA A 141 25.20 -8.57 -13.17
N ILE A 142 25.14 -7.24 -13.00
CA ILE A 142 26.18 -6.33 -13.51
C ILE A 142 27.50 -6.58 -12.81
N PHE A 143 27.48 -6.80 -11.49
CA PHE A 143 28.69 -7.10 -10.73
C PHE A 143 29.36 -8.38 -11.24
N LEU A 144 28.57 -9.43 -11.50
CA LEU A 144 29.06 -10.69 -12.09
C LEU A 144 29.57 -10.54 -13.53
N MET A 145 28.96 -9.67 -14.34
CA MET A 145 29.42 -9.46 -15.72
C MET A 145 30.63 -8.52 -15.85
N LEU A 146 30.83 -7.59 -14.90
CA LEU A 146 31.83 -6.51 -14.98
C LEU A 146 32.90 -6.62 -13.89
N GLU A 147 33.30 -7.84 -13.54
CA GLU A 147 34.29 -8.18 -12.49
C GLU A 147 35.53 -7.25 -12.49
N ASP A 148 35.97 -6.74 -13.66
CA ASP A 148 37.16 -5.88 -13.83
C ASP A 148 36.93 -4.40 -14.25
N ARG A 149 35.68 -3.91 -14.33
CA ARG A 149 35.37 -2.56 -14.89
C ARG A 149 34.60 -1.64 -13.94
N SER A 150 35.24 -1.24 -12.83
CA SER A 150 34.65 -0.42 -11.77
C SER A 150 34.08 0.94 -12.23
N TRP A 151 34.58 1.53 -13.32
CA TRP A 151 34.07 2.82 -13.84
C TRP A 151 32.60 2.75 -14.30
N ILE A 152 32.12 1.57 -14.72
CA ILE A 152 30.77 1.39 -15.26
C ILE A 152 29.76 1.01 -14.14
N ILE A 153 30.24 0.50 -13.01
CA ILE A 153 29.40 0.08 -11.89
C ILE A 153 28.68 1.28 -11.26
N ILE A 154 29.41 2.38 -11.04
CA ILE A 154 28.88 3.60 -10.41
C ILE A 154 27.67 4.19 -11.16
N PRO A 155 27.74 4.49 -12.47
CA PRO A 155 26.58 5.01 -13.20
C PRO A 155 25.44 3.99 -13.30
N SER A 156 25.74 2.69 -13.29
CA SER A 156 24.73 1.65 -13.36
C SER A 156 23.90 1.55 -12.06
N VAL A 157 24.55 1.62 -10.90
CA VAL A 157 23.86 1.64 -9.59
C VAL A 157 23.00 2.90 -9.45
N LEU A 158 23.52 4.05 -9.90
CA LEU A 158 22.76 5.31 -9.95
C LEU A 158 21.50 5.16 -10.82
N LEU A 159 21.63 4.55 -12.00
CA LEU A 159 20.53 4.36 -12.93
C LEU A 159 19.47 3.38 -12.37
N ALA A 160 19.91 2.29 -11.71
CA ALA A 160 19.02 1.32 -11.06
C ALA A 160 18.24 1.91 -9.88
N GLY A 161 18.78 2.95 -9.22
CA GLY A 161 18.11 3.65 -8.14
C GLY A 161 16.93 4.51 -8.59
N VAL A 162 16.97 5.06 -9.82
CA VAL A 162 15.96 6.02 -10.31
C VAL A 162 14.53 5.46 -10.25
N PRO A 163 14.24 4.25 -10.77
CA PRO A 163 12.87 3.72 -10.74
C PRO A 163 12.39 3.43 -9.32
N VAL A 164 13.26 2.96 -8.42
CA VAL A 164 12.90 2.65 -7.02
C VAL A 164 12.60 3.94 -6.26
N SER A 165 13.43 4.97 -6.40
CA SER A 165 13.21 6.26 -5.76
C SER A 165 11.97 6.96 -6.31
N LEU A 166 11.75 6.93 -7.62
CA LEU A 166 10.56 7.48 -8.25
C LEU A 166 9.30 6.77 -7.75
N PHE A 167 9.33 5.43 -7.73
CA PHE A 167 8.21 4.65 -7.24
C PHE A 167 7.96 4.88 -5.76
N ALA A 168 9.01 4.92 -4.93
CA ALA A 168 8.87 5.28 -3.51
C ALA A 168 8.26 6.67 -3.35
N TRP A 169 8.71 7.67 -4.10
CA TRP A 169 8.19 9.03 -4.04
C TRP A 169 6.72 9.14 -4.45
N LEU A 170 6.28 8.37 -5.44
CA LEU A 170 4.89 8.35 -5.91
C LEU A 170 3.98 7.51 -5.00
N GLN A 171 4.46 6.37 -4.52
CA GLN A 171 3.70 5.41 -3.71
C GLN A 171 3.53 5.89 -2.27
N PHE A 172 4.54 6.55 -1.70
CA PHE A 172 4.54 7.01 -0.31
C PHE A 172 3.41 7.99 0.03
N PRO A 173 3.15 9.08 -0.72
CA PRO A 173 2.02 9.98 -0.41
C PRO A 173 0.68 9.27 -0.51
N LEU A 174 0.52 8.37 -1.48
CA LEU A 174 -0.70 7.59 -1.71
C LEU A 174 -0.93 6.59 -0.56
N LEU A 175 0.12 5.89 -0.12
CA LEU A 175 0.09 4.99 1.02
C LEU A 175 -0.13 5.75 2.33
N VAL A 176 0.53 6.89 2.53
CA VAL A 176 0.35 7.74 3.72
C VAL A 176 -1.07 8.29 3.78
N GLU A 177 -1.64 8.73 2.66
CA GLU A 177 -3.02 9.21 2.61
C GLU A 177 -3.99 8.08 2.99
N ILE A 178 -3.84 6.89 2.41
CA ILE A 178 -4.66 5.71 2.75
C ILE A 178 -4.45 5.28 4.22
N CYS A 179 -3.22 5.29 4.72
CA CYS A 179 -2.90 4.98 6.12
C CYS A 179 -3.49 6.01 7.07
N VAL A 180 -3.38 7.30 6.76
CA VAL A 180 -3.96 8.37 7.59
C VAL A 180 -5.48 8.27 7.57
N LEU A 181 -6.12 8.01 6.43
CA LEU A 181 -7.57 7.81 6.35
C LEU A 181 -8.03 6.58 7.15
N THR A 182 -7.20 5.52 7.20
CA THR A 182 -7.51 4.28 7.92
C THR A 182 -7.20 4.40 9.44
N TYR A 183 -6.07 5.03 9.80
CA TYR A 183 -5.49 5.04 11.14
C TYR A 183 -5.77 6.31 11.95
N ARG A 184 -6.19 7.44 11.34
CA ARG A 184 -6.65 8.64 12.07
C ARG A 184 -7.94 8.40 12.85
N SER A 185 -8.51 7.20 12.77
CA SER A 185 -9.83 6.87 13.30
C SER A 185 -9.92 6.38 14.77
N PRO A 186 -8.82 6.09 15.52
CA PRO A 186 -8.95 5.87 16.98
C PRO A 186 -8.17 6.84 17.90
N ILE A 187 -7.00 7.38 17.52
CA ILE A 187 -6.06 7.93 18.54
C ILE A 187 -6.29 9.42 18.88
N PHE A 188 -6.80 10.23 17.93
CA PHE A 188 -6.95 11.68 18.19
C PHE A 188 -8.26 12.09 18.87
N LYS A 189 -9.25 11.17 18.95
CA LYS A 189 -10.52 11.40 19.66
C LYS A 189 -10.35 11.36 21.18
N GLU A 190 -9.36 10.63 21.70
CA GLU A 190 -9.16 10.52 23.15
C GLU A 190 -8.53 11.79 23.74
N LYS A 191 -7.53 12.36 23.05
CA LYS A 191 -6.78 13.52 23.57
C LYS A 191 -7.61 14.82 23.62
N THR A 192 -8.55 14.98 22.68
CA THR A 192 -9.45 16.15 22.63
C THR A 192 -10.68 16.00 23.53
N SER A 193 -11.19 14.76 23.71
CA SER A 193 -12.29 14.43 24.63
C SER A 193 -11.90 14.53 26.11
N LEU A 194 -10.68 14.10 26.47
CA LEU A 194 -10.20 14.21 27.85
C LEU A 194 -9.92 15.66 28.24
N ALA A 195 -9.35 16.46 27.33
CA ALA A 195 -9.07 17.87 27.56
C ALA A 195 -10.35 18.70 27.73
N SER A 196 -11.41 18.43 26.96
CA SER A 196 -12.70 19.11 27.11
C SER A 196 -13.46 18.67 28.37
N LYS A 197 -13.37 17.39 28.75
CA LYS A 197 -13.92 16.87 30.02
C LYS A 197 -13.19 17.41 31.26
N ILE A 198 -11.86 17.52 31.24
CA ILE A 198 -11.08 18.12 32.33
C ILE A 198 -11.39 19.61 32.44
N LYS A 199 -11.52 20.33 31.31
CA LYS A 199 -11.88 21.75 31.31
C LYS A 199 -13.31 21.98 31.84
N ALA A 200 -14.26 21.09 31.51
CA ALA A 200 -15.62 21.14 32.05
C ALA A 200 -15.66 20.81 33.56
N LEU A 201 -14.87 19.84 34.03
CA LEU A 201 -14.73 19.52 35.47
C LEU A 201 -14.11 20.67 36.28
N PHE A 202 -13.11 21.35 35.72
CA PHE A 202 -12.51 22.54 36.36
C PHE A 202 -13.52 23.69 36.44
N CYS A 203 -14.26 23.94 35.36
CA CYS A 203 -15.27 25.00 35.29
C CYS A 203 -16.51 24.72 36.17
N TRP A 204 -16.80 23.45 36.47
CA TRP A 204 -17.86 23.06 37.40
C TRP A 204 -17.43 23.22 38.86
N LYS A 205 -16.16 22.92 39.19
CA LYS A 205 -15.60 23.06 40.54
C LYS A 205 -15.51 24.53 40.99
N GLU A 206 -15.17 25.44 40.09
CA GLU A 206 -15.08 26.89 40.35
C GLU A 206 -16.45 27.58 40.51
N LYS A 207 -17.55 26.87 40.21
CA LYS A 207 -18.92 27.38 40.32
C LYS A 207 -19.64 26.92 41.60
N ILE A 208 -18.96 26.15 42.45
CA ILE A 208 -19.52 25.50 43.66
C ILE A 208 -18.81 25.98 44.95
N GLU A 209 -17.70 26.70 44.84
CA GLU A 209 -17.11 27.53 45.91
C GLU A 209 -17.40 29.01 45.65
#